data_AF-A0A6C0RCP4-F1
#
_entry.id   AF-A0A6C0RCP4-F1
#
_cell.length_a   1.000
_cell.length_b   1.000
_cell.length_c   1.000
_cell.angle_alpha   90.00
_cell.angle_beta   90.00
_cell.angle_gamma   90.00
#
_symmetry.space_group_name_H-M   'P 1'
#
loop_
_entity.id
_entity.type
_entity.pdbx_description
1 polymer ?
#
loop_
_entity_poly.entity_id
_entity_poly.type
_entity_poly.pdbx_seq_one_letter_code
_entity_poly.pdbx_strand_id
1 'polypeptide(L)'
;MISLSIKTYTHVHEHYVVKLGNGTVHEFSNEKKCKKFLVKSSKFLTKRYNRLNLIFADVFSLYRQVYFYFDDNRDKRHSELYADRRQVNALISYVEKQFEQLTFIGIRSDGNFLVFPNLYSLIESLIEILLIIRKLNSKKSYAATEIRCDFLINQLQECKAEIQNYSLNSATSFDSAALTSQNSQSITHLSIVS
;
A
#
# COMPACT_ATOMS: atom_id res chain seq x y z
N MET A 1 4.14 -7.29 -16.17
CA MET A 1 3.83 -7.17 -14.73
C MET A 1 4.42 -5.86 -14.25
N ILE A 2 3.61 -4.96 -13.68
CA ILE A 2 4.08 -3.64 -13.21
C ILE A 2 4.87 -3.84 -11.90
N SER A 3 6.01 -3.16 -11.78
CA SER A 3 6.86 -3.22 -10.59
C SER A 3 7.08 -1.83 -10.00
N LEU A 4 6.82 -1.68 -8.71
CA LEU A 4 7.20 -0.49 -7.96
C LEU A 4 8.66 -0.62 -7.53
N SER A 5 9.52 0.24 -8.07
CA SER A 5 10.94 0.24 -7.76
C SER A 5 11.32 1.51 -6.99
N ILE A 6 11.73 1.32 -5.75
CA ILE A 6 12.35 2.34 -4.91
C ILE A 6 13.85 2.27 -5.14
N LYS A 7 14.44 3.35 -5.67
CA LYS A 7 15.84 3.36 -6.13
C LYS A 7 16.73 4.35 -5.38
N THR A 8 16.16 5.39 -4.77
CA THR A 8 16.98 6.45 -4.16
C THR A 8 17.42 6.20 -2.73
N TYR A 9 18.65 6.65 -2.49
CA TYR A 9 19.24 6.91 -1.19
C TYR A 9 20.14 8.14 -1.33
N THR A 10 20.38 8.83 -0.23
CA THR A 10 21.32 9.98 -0.17
C THR A 10 22.53 9.57 0.65
N HIS A 11 23.72 9.97 0.23
CA HIS A 11 24.94 9.81 1.04
C HIS A 11 25.10 11.04 1.93
N VAL A 12 25.08 10.85 3.25
CA VAL A 12 25.19 11.90 4.25
C VAL A 12 26.28 11.50 5.23
N HIS A 13 27.38 12.25 5.26
CA HIS A 13 28.61 11.90 5.99
C HIS A 13 29.15 10.52 5.59
N GLU A 14 29.14 9.53 6.49
CA GLU A 14 29.59 8.16 6.27
C GLU A 14 28.43 7.15 6.11
N HIS A 15 27.20 7.66 5.97
CA HIS A 15 25.98 6.86 5.93
C HIS A 15 25.21 7.01 4.62
N TYR A 16 24.59 5.91 4.20
CA TYR A 16 23.60 5.84 3.13
C TYR A 16 22.21 5.91 3.74
N VAL A 17 21.47 6.97 3.44
CA VAL A 17 20.16 7.27 4.04
C VAL A 17 19.04 7.02 3.03
N VAL A 18 18.08 6.18 3.40
CA VAL A 18 16.87 5.89 2.62
C VAL A 18 15.67 6.50 3.30
N LYS A 19 14.91 7.32 2.56
CA LYS A 19 13.63 7.89 3.01
C LYS A 19 12.51 7.25 2.20
N LEU A 20 11.57 6.60 2.89
CA LEU A 20 10.49 5.84 2.25
C LEU A 20 9.18 6.65 2.05
N GLY A 21 9.10 7.88 2.56
CA GLY A 21 7.93 8.76 2.36
C GLY A 21 6.77 8.57 3.34
N ASN A 22 6.85 7.56 4.21
CA ASN A 22 5.95 7.28 5.33
C ASN A 22 6.49 7.85 6.67
N GLY A 23 7.39 8.82 6.60
CA GLY A 23 8.08 9.36 7.79
C GLY A 23 9.21 8.48 8.33
N THR A 24 9.54 7.34 7.72
CA THR A 24 10.69 6.53 8.15
C THR A 24 11.97 6.85 7.39
N VAL A 25 13.06 6.81 8.16
CA VAL A 25 14.42 7.02 7.69
C VAL A 25 15.24 5.80 8.10
N HIS A 26 15.97 5.22 7.14
CA HIS A 26 16.85 4.08 7.39
C HIS A 26 18.27 4.46 6.99
N GLU A 27 19.21 4.21 7.88
CA GLU A 27 20.62 4.54 7.67
C GLU A 27 21.46 3.27 7.57
N PHE A 28 22.41 3.27 6.65
CA PHE A 28 23.29 2.12 6.42
C PHE A 28 24.73 2.62 6.32
N SER A 29 25.66 1.99 7.04
CA SER A 29 27.10 2.24 6.87
C SER A 29 27.69 1.59 5.60
N ASN A 30 26.92 0.74 4.92
CA ASN A 30 27.38 -0.03 3.78
C ASN A 30 26.40 0.07 2.60
N GLU A 31 26.91 0.49 1.44
CA GLU A 31 26.12 0.68 0.23
C GLU A 31 25.42 -0.60 -0.24
N LYS A 32 26.09 -1.76 -0.14
CA LYS A 32 25.53 -3.06 -0.54
C LYS A 32 24.34 -3.43 0.34
N LYS A 33 24.39 -3.12 1.65
CA LYS A 33 23.26 -3.32 2.57
C LYS A 33 22.08 -2.40 2.20
N CYS A 34 22.37 -1.12 1.91
CA CYS A 34 21.37 -0.15 1.44
C CYS A 34 20.66 -0.63 0.15
N LYS A 35 21.44 -1.04 -0.87
CA LYS A 35 20.89 -1.58 -2.13
C LYS A 35 20.02 -2.83 -1.90
N LYS A 36 20.46 -3.73 -1.01
CA LYS A 36 19.66 -4.92 -0.63
C LYS A 36 18.34 -4.54 0.05
N PHE A 37 18.36 -3.53 0.92
CA PHE A 37 17.15 -2.99 1.54
C PHE A 37 16.18 -2.43 0.50
N LEU A 38 16.66 -1.59 -0.42
CA LEU A 38 15.85 -1.00 -1.49
C LEU A 38 15.19 -2.05 -2.38
N VAL A 39 15.91 -3.12 -2.73
CA VAL A 39 15.36 -4.26 -3.50
C VAL A 39 14.27 -4.98 -2.69
N LYS A 40 14.48 -5.21 -1.39
CA LYS A 40 13.48 -5.86 -0.52
C LYS A 40 12.22 -5.01 -0.40
N SER A 41 12.37 -3.70 -0.20
CA SER A 41 11.27 -2.75 -0.13
C SER A 41 10.50 -2.65 -1.44
N SER A 42 11.20 -2.60 -2.57
CA SER A 42 10.58 -2.63 -3.90
C SER A 42 9.74 -3.89 -4.13
N LYS A 43 10.26 -5.07 -3.76
CA LYS A 43 9.52 -6.34 -3.85
C LYS A 43 8.27 -6.35 -2.97
N PHE A 44 8.40 -5.89 -1.72
CA PHE A 44 7.27 -5.78 -0.79
C PHE A 44 6.18 -4.88 -1.38
N LEU A 45 6.52 -3.66 -1.80
CA LEU A 45 5.56 -2.69 -2.32
C LEU A 45 4.92 -3.16 -3.63
N THR A 46 5.69 -3.78 -4.52
CA THR A 46 5.15 -4.40 -5.74
C THR A 46 4.12 -5.47 -5.41
N LYS A 47 4.36 -6.31 -4.40
CA LYS A 47 3.39 -7.32 -3.96
C LYS A 47 2.10 -6.67 -3.45
N ARG A 48 2.20 -5.58 -2.68
CA ARG A 48 1.02 -4.84 -2.18
C ARG A 48 0.26 -4.12 -3.28
N TYR A 49 0.97 -3.48 -4.20
CA TYR A 49 0.39 -2.87 -5.40
C TYR A 49 -0.44 -3.88 -6.20
N ASN A 50 0.13 -5.06 -6.48
CA ASN A 50 -0.58 -6.10 -7.22
C ASN A 50 -1.81 -6.62 -6.46
N ARG A 51 -1.71 -6.79 -5.13
CA ARG A 51 -2.86 -7.15 -4.27
C ARG A 51 -3.97 -6.11 -4.37
N LEU A 52 -3.63 -4.82 -4.27
CA LEU A 52 -4.61 -3.73 -4.40
C LEU A 52 -5.25 -3.68 -5.79
N ASN A 53 -4.47 -3.94 -6.85
CA ASN A 53 -5.02 -3.98 -8.21
C ASN A 53 -6.05 -5.12 -8.40
N LEU A 54 -5.80 -6.29 -7.80
CA LEU A 54 -6.77 -7.40 -7.79
C LEU A 54 -8.03 -7.03 -6.99
N ILE A 55 -7.87 -6.43 -5.81
CA ILE A 55 -9.00 -5.96 -5.01
C ILE A 55 -9.80 -4.90 -5.77
N PHE A 56 -9.13 -3.97 -6.47
CA PHE A 56 -9.81 -2.97 -7.30
C PHE A 56 -10.65 -3.61 -8.41
N ALA A 57 -10.13 -4.65 -9.08
CA ALA A 57 -10.91 -5.39 -10.08
C ALA A 57 -12.18 -6.01 -9.47
N ASP A 58 -12.08 -6.58 -8.27
CA ASP A 58 -13.24 -7.12 -7.53
C ASP A 58 -14.24 -6.03 -7.13
N VAL A 59 -13.76 -4.89 -6.63
CA VAL A 59 -14.57 -3.70 -6.28
C VAL A 59 -15.30 -3.17 -7.51
N PHE A 60 -14.60 -3.05 -8.64
CA PHE A 60 -15.18 -2.58 -9.89
C PHE A 60 -16.24 -3.54 -10.44
N SER A 61 -16.01 -4.86 -10.32
CA SER A 61 -17.01 -5.88 -10.67
C SER A 61 -18.27 -5.75 -9.81
N LEU A 62 -18.12 -5.57 -8.49
CA LEU A 62 -19.25 -5.33 -7.58
C LEU A 62 -20.01 -4.06 -7.95
N TYR A 63 -19.28 -2.96 -8.18
CA TYR A 63 -19.89 -1.71 -8.62
C TYR A 63 -20.75 -1.89 -9.88
N ARG A 64 -20.22 -2.60 -10.89
CA ARG A 64 -20.95 -2.90 -12.12
C ARG A 64 -22.22 -3.72 -11.88
N GLN A 65 -22.20 -4.69 -10.96
CA GLN A 65 -23.37 -5.50 -10.62
C GLN A 65 -24.50 -4.64 -10.03
N VAL A 66 -24.14 -3.65 -9.22
CA VAL A 66 -25.11 -2.77 -8.54
C VAL A 66 -25.40 -1.46 -9.28
N TYR A 67 -24.77 -1.25 -10.44
CA TYR A 67 -24.80 0.00 -11.18
C TYR A 67 -26.23 0.49 -11.48
N PHE A 68 -27.10 -0.43 -11.90
CA PHE A 68 -28.48 -0.10 -12.24
C PHE A 68 -29.32 0.30 -11.02
N TYR A 69 -28.94 -0.13 -9.82
CA TYR A 69 -29.65 0.27 -8.59
C TYR A 69 -29.47 1.75 -8.24
N PHE A 70 -28.44 2.41 -8.79
CA PHE A 70 -28.30 3.86 -8.70
C PHE A 70 -29.27 4.63 -9.60
N ASP A 71 -29.84 3.99 -10.64
CA ASP A 71 -30.75 4.59 -11.62
C ASP A 71 -32.22 4.13 -11.44
N ASP A 72 -32.51 3.25 -10.46
CA ASP A 72 -33.79 2.54 -10.21
C ASP A 72 -35.00 3.44 -9.83
N ASN A 73 -34.85 4.76 -9.92
CA ASN A 73 -35.93 5.74 -9.73
C ASN A 73 -35.67 7.03 -10.53
N ARG A 74 -35.21 6.94 -11.78
CA ARG A 74 -34.94 8.13 -12.63
C ARG A 74 -36.09 9.14 -12.67
N ASP A 75 -37.33 8.68 -12.58
CA ASP A 75 -38.53 9.53 -12.62
C ASP A 75 -38.81 10.28 -11.30
N LYS A 76 -38.29 9.78 -10.18
CA LYS A 76 -38.32 10.43 -8.87
C LYS A 76 -36.89 10.80 -8.52
N ARG A 77 -36.45 12.02 -8.87
CA ARG A 77 -35.10 12.56 -8.58
C ARG A 77 -34.69 12.38 -7.11
N HIS A 78 -34.25 11.19 -6.72
CA HIS A 78 -33.61 10.93 -5.44
C HIS A 78 -32.19 11.47 -5.56
N SER A 79 -32.03 12.74 -5.21
CA SER A 79 -30.76 13.49 -5.25
C SER A 79 -29.60 12.73 -4.62
N GLU A 80 -29.88 11.96 -3.57
CA GLU A 80 -28.91 11.12 -2.86
C GLU A 80 -28.33 9.99 -3.70
N LEU A 81 -29.14 9.21 -4.43
CA LEU A 81 -28.64 8.09 -5.24
C LEU A 81 -27.77 8.59 -6.41
N TYR A 82 -28.16 9.73 -6.98
CA TYR A 82 -27.37 10.39 -8.01
C TYR A 82 -26.06 10.96 -7.47
N ALA A 83 -26.07 11.50 -6.24
CA ALA A 83 -24.85 11.96 -5.57
C ALA A 83 -23.91 10.80 -5.26
N ASP A 84 -24.41 9.71 -4.66
CA ASP A 84 -23.66 8.50 -4.32
C ASP A 84 -23.01 7.90 -5.60
N ARG A 85 -23.73 7.85 -6.73
CA ARG A 85 -23.18 7.40 -8.03
C ARG A 85 -22.05 8.31 -8.53
N ARG A 86 -22.24 9.63 -8.48
CA ARG A 86 -21.18 10.58 -8.90
C ARG A 86 -19.95 10.45 -8.03
N GLN A 87 -20.13 10.27 -6.73
CA GLN A 87 -19.04 10.06 -5.78
C GLN A 87 -18.28 8.76 -6.09
N VAL A 88 -18.97 7.64 -6.29
CA VAL A 88 -18.32 6.36 -6.66
C VAL A 88 -17.55 6.50 -7.98
N ASN A 89 -18.12 7.13 -9.00
CA ASN A 89 -17.41 7.36 -10.26
C ASN A 89 -16.16 8.23 -10.08
N ALA A 90 -16.25 9.31 -9.30
CA ALA A 90 -15.11 10.17 -9.01
C ALA A 90 -14.00 9.40 -8.26
N LEU A 91 -14.38 8.55 -7.30
CA LEU A 91 -13.45 7.70 -6.55
C LEU A 91 -12.80 6.64 -7.45
N ILE A 92 -13.55 6.00 -8.35
CA ILE A 92 -12.99 5.05 -9.33
C ILE A 92 -11.95 5.75 -10.22
N SER A 93 -12.28 6.89 -10.83
CA SER A 93 -11.32 7.63 -11.66
C SER A 93 -10.11 8.11 -10.87
N TYR A 94 -10.31 8.47 -9.59
CA TYR A 94 -9.21 8.81 -8.69
C TYR A 94 -8.29 7.60 -8.44
N VAL A 95 -8.87 6.43 -8.15
CA VAL A 95 -8.13 5.16 -7.95
C VAL A 95 -7.33 4.78 -9.20
N GLU A 96 -7.92 4.85 -10.38
CA GLU A 96 -7.23 4.59 -11.66
C GLU A 96 -6.02 5.52 -11.83
N LYS A 97 -6.22 6.83 -11.61
CA LYS A 97 -5.14 7.83 -11.67
C LYS A 97 -4.04 7.54 -10.65
N GLN A 98 -4.39 7.07 -9.45
CA GLN A 98 -3.38 6.69 -8.44
C GLN A 98 -2.56 5.47 -8.88
N PHE A 99 -3.18 4.46 -9.50
CA PHE A 99 -2.46 3.32 -10.07
C PHE A 99 -1.50 3.73 -11.19
N GLU A 100 -1.91 4.66 -12.06
CA GLU A 100 -1.05 5.25 -13.10
C GLU A 100 0.12 6.01 -12.49
N GLN A 101 -0.14 6.86 -11.50
CA GLN A 101 0.89 7.64 -10.80
C GLN A 101 1.91 6.72 -10.12
N LEU A 102 1.48 5.66 -9.45
CA LEU A 102 2.36 4.68 -8.82
C LEU A 102 3.22 3.95 -9.85
N THR A 103 2.66 3.61 -11.01
CA THR A 103 3.41 3.03 -12.12
C THR A 103 4.51 3.98 -12.60
N PHE A 104 4.18 5.25 -12.77
CA PHE A 104 5.12 6.28 -13.20
C PHE A 104 6.22 6.55 -12.16
N ILE A 105 5.86 6.59 -10.88
CA ILE A 105 6.79 6.71 -9.75
C ILE A 105 7.81 5.57 -9.75
N GLY A 106 7.37 4.33 -10.02
CA GLY A 106 8.27 3.17 -10.09
C GLY A 106 9.31 3.23 -11.21
N ILE A 107 9.05 4.04 -12.25
CA ILE A 107 9.97 4.27 -13.36
C ILE A 107 11.00 5.35 -12.99
N ARG A 108 10.54 6.42 -12.34
CA ARG A 108 11.36 7.58 -12.00
C ARG A 108 12.39 7.30 -10.91
N SER A 109 13.48 8.07 -10.96
CA SER A 109 14.59 7.99 -10.03
C SER A 109 14.41 8.88 -8.80
N ASP A 110 13.25 9.48 -8.54
CA ASP A 110 13.03 10.43 -7.43
C ASP A 110 11.73 10.16 -6.63
N GLY A 111 10.88 9.24 -7.09
CA GLY A 111 9.51 9.11 -6.58
C GLY A 111 9.34 8.32 -5.27
N ASN A 112 10.42 7.93 -4.59
CA ASN A 112 10.37 7.09 -3.38
C ASN A 112 9.40 7.61 -2.32
N PHE A 113 9.33 8.93 -2.13
CA PHE A 113 8.56 9.55 -1.05
C PHE A 113 7.04 9.57 -1.28
N LEU A 114 6.58 9.34 -2.51
CA LEU A 114 5.15 9.35 -2.86
C LEU A 114 4.50 7.98 -2.84
N VAL A 115 5.29 6.90 -2.79
CA VAL A 115 4.76 5.53 -2.91
C VAL A 115 3.80 5.20 -1.78
N PHE A 116 4.19 5.45 -0.53
CA PHE A 116 3.36 5.12 0.63
C PHE A 116 2.09 5.98 0.73
N PRO A 117 2.16 7.33 0.62
CA PRO A 117 0.96 8.16 0.58
C PRO A 117 -0.05 7.72 -0.48
N ASN A 118 0.40 7.45 -1.70
CA ASN A 118 -0.50 7.04 -2.78
C ASN A 118 -1.14 5.66 -2.53
N LEU A 119 -0.40 4.71 -1.94
CA LEU A 119 -0.95 3.41 -1.54
C LEU A 119 -2.00 3.56 -0.44
N TYR A 120 -1.81 4.47 0.53
CA TYR A 120 -2.82 4.75 1.55
C TYR A 120 -4.06 5.39 0.94
N SER A 121 -3.90 6.41 0.09
CA SER A 121 -5.02 7.04 -0.60
C SER A 121 -5.83 6.05 -1.45
N LEU A 122 -5.16 5.12 -2.14
CA LEU A 122 -5.83 4.02 -2.86
C LEU A 122 -6.72 3.19 -1.93
N ILE A 123 -6.18 2.77 -0.79
CA ILE A 123 -6.90 1.94 0.17
C ILE A 123 -8.14 2.67 0.70
N GLU A 124 -8.00 3.93 1.12
CA GLU A 124 -9.11 4.72 1.64
C GLU A 124 -10.21 4.91 0.59
N SER A 125 -9.85 5.24 -0.65
CA SER A 125 -10.83 5.39 -1.72
C SER A 125 -11.56 4.10 -2.06
N LEU A 126 -10.87 2.94 -2.03
CA LEU A 126 -11.50 1.64 -2.24
C LEU A 126 -12.46 1.28 -1.10
N ILE A 127 -12.09 1.57 0.16
CA ILE A 127 -12.98 1.38 1.32
C ILE A 127 -14.22 2.26 1.18
N GLU A 128 -14.05 3.52 0.80
CA GLU A 128 -15.16 4.46 0.62
C GLU A 128 -16.16 3.99 -0.46
N ILE A 129 -15.67 3.50 -1.60
CA ILE A 129 -16.52 2.89 -2.64
C ILE A 129 -17.33 1.72 -2.05
N LEU A 130 -16.67 0.82 -1.32
CA LEU A 130 -17.32 -0.34 -0.72
C LEU A 130 -18.37 0.04 0.33
N LEU A 131 -18.13 1.08 1.12
CA LEU A 131 -19.12 1.60 2.08
C LEU A 131 -20.37 2.15 1.39
N ILE A 132 -20.20 2.85 0.26
CA ILE A 132 -21.33 3.35 -0.54
C ILE A 132 -22.11 2.18 -1.16
N ILE A 133 -21.42 1.19 -1.75
CA ILE A 133 -22.06 -0.01 -2.30
C ILE A 133 -22.82 -0.77 -1.21
N ARG A 134 -22.24 -0.93 -0.02
CA ARG A 134 -22.88 -1.61 1.12
C ARG A 134 -24.14 -0.86 1.57
N LYS A 135 -24.07 0.47 1.70
CA LYS A 135 -25.23 1.34 2.04
C LYS A 135 -26.36 1.22 1.01
N LEU A 136 -26.05 1.06 -0.27
CA LEU A 136 -27.06 0.86 -1.31
C LEU A 136 -27.77 -0.49 -1.16
N ASN A 137 -27.03 -1.54 -0.83
CA ASN A 137 -27.55 -2.91 -0.73
C ASN A 137 -28.34 -3.18 0.56
N SER A 138 -28.00 -2.52 1.67
CA SER A 138 -28.74 -2.65 2.94
C SER A 138 -30.20 -2.21 2.83
N LYS A 139 -30.49 -1.26 1.93
CA LYS A 139 -31.86 -0.81 1.62
C LYS A 139 -32.65 -1.83 0.79
N LYS A 140 -31.98 -2.80 0.15
CA LYS A 140 -32.57 -3.77 -0.79
C LYS A 140 -32.44 -5.22 -0.31
N SER A 141 -31.87 -5.45 0.88
CA SER A 141 -31.70 -6.76 1.52
C SER A 141 -30.84 -7.78 0.75
N TYR A 142 -29.85 -7.30 -0.01
CA TYR A 142 -28.89 -8.17 -0.71
C TYR A 142 -27.71 -8.57 0.20
N ALA A 143 -27.98 -9.47 1.15
CA ALA A 143 -27.01 -9.89 2.17
C ALA A 143 -25.68 -10.42 1.60
N ALA A 144 -25.71 -11.10 0.44
CA ALA A 144 -24.49 -11.62 -0.19
C ALA A 144 -23.51 -10.51 -0.63
N THR A 145 -24.04 -9.39 -1.15
CA THR A 145 -23.22 -8.24 -1.57
C THR A 145 -22.62 -7.52 -0.37
N GLU A 146 -23.37 -7.41 0.72
CA GLU A 146 -22.90 -6.80 1.97
C GLU A 146 -21.74 -7.61 2.57
N ILE A 147 -21.91 -8.93 2.71
CA ILE A 147 -20.86 -9.83 3.19
C ILE A 147 -19.61 -9.73 2.32
N ARG A 148 -19.78 -9.63 1.00
CA ARG A 148 -18.66 -9.47 0.07
C ARG A 148 -17.96 -8.10 0.24
N CYS A 149 -18.71 -7.03 0.48
CA CYS A 149 -18.12 -5.72 0.79
C CYS A 149 -17.30 -5.78 2.08
N ASP A 150 -17.83 -6.37 3.14
CA ASP A 150 -17.14 -6.49 4.43
C ASP A 150 -15.85 -7.30 4.30
N PHE A 151 -15.90 -8.41 3.54
CA PHE A 151 -14.71 -9.19 3.22
C PHE A 151 -13.62 -8.37 2.53
N LEU A 152 -13.98 -7.58 1.52
CA LEU A 152 -13.01 -6.74 0.79
C LEU A 152 -12.49 -5.59 1.66
N ILE A 153 -13.34 -4.98 2.50
CA ILE A 153 -12.91 -3.96 3.47
C ILE A 153 -11.87 -4.55 4.43
N ASN A 154 -12.11 -5.75 4.96
CA ASN A 154 -11.15 -6.41 5.84
C ASN A 154 -9.81 -6.66 5.13
N GLN A 155 -9.82 -7.12 3.87
CA GLN A 155 -8.58 -7.28 3.10
C GLN A 155 -7.81 -5.97 2.87
N LEU A 156 -8.54 -4.87 2.64
CA LEU A 156 -7.95 -3.55 2.49
C LEU A 156 -7.33 -3.05 3.80
N GLN A 157 -8.00 -3.25 4.92
CA GLN A 157 -7.50 -2.93 6.25
C GLN A 157 -6.26 -3.76 6.62
N GLU A 158 -6.26 -5.06 6.32
CA GLU A 158 -5.06 -5.90 6.46
C GLU A 158 -3.91 -5.35 5.63
N CYS A 159 -4.15 -5.02 4.36
CA CYS A 159 -3.13 -4.46 3.48
C CYS A 159 -2.59 -3.13 4.01
N LYS A 160 -3.45 -2.28 4.57
CA LYS A 160 -3.07 -1.03 5.22
C LYS A 160 -2.15 -1.29 6.41
N ALA A 161 -2.55 -2.21 7.31
CA ALA A 161 -1.76 -2.57 8.47
C ALA A 161 -0.39 -3.15 8.09
N GLU A 162 -0.33 -3.98 7.04
CA GLU A 162 0.93 -4.52 6.53
C GLU A 162 1.86 -3.42 6.01
N ILE A 163 1.34 -2.43 5.27
CA ILE A 163 2.11 -1.29 4.77
C ILE A 163 2.59 -0.40 5.92
N GLN A 164 1.72 -0.13 6.91
CA GLN A 164 2.06 0.63 8.11
C GLN A 164 3.15 -0.06 8.94
N ASN A 165 3.03 -1.38 9.14
CA ASN A 165 3.98 -2.15 9.93
C ASN A 165 5.31 -2.39 9.22
N TYR A 166 5.33 -2.35 7.88
CA TYR A 166 6.58 -2.41 7.13
C TYR A 166 7.51 -1.24 7.48
N SER A 167 6.95 -0.06 7.74
CA SER A 167 7.66 1.12 8.25
C SER A 167 8.41 0.83 9.55
N LEU A 168 7.72 0.21 10.51
CA LEU A 168 8.17 0.09 11.89
C LEU A 168 9.19 -1.06 12.06
N ASN A 169 8.94 -2.20 11.41
CA ASN A 169 9.75 -3.41 11.59
C ASN A 169 11.00 -3.45 10.70
N SER A 170 11.04 -2.61 9.66
CA SER A 170 12.21 -2.51 8.79
C SER A 170 13.35 -1.68 9.40
N ALA A 171 13.08 -0.91 10.47
CA ALA A 171 14.08 -0.21 11.27
C ALA A 171 14.81 -1.18 12.22
N THR A 172 14.07 -2.01 12.97
CA THR A 172 14.62 -2.90 14.00
C THR A 172 15.42 -4.09 13.46
N SER A 173 15.10 -4.56 12.25
CA SER A 173 15.72 -5.77 11.66
C SER A 173 17.11 -5.56 11.04
N PHE A 174 17.60 -4.31 10.97
CA PHE A 174 18.96 -4.02 10.50
C PHE A 174 19.92 -3.62 11.63
N ASP A 175 19.43 -3.01 12.72
CA ASP A 175 20.23 -2.69 13.91
C ASP A 175 20.56 -3.93 14.76
N SER A 176 19.61 -4.87 14.88
CA SER A 176 19.84 -6.11 15.62
C SER A 176 20.89 -7.03 14.96
N ALA A 177 21.11 -6.91 13.65
CA ALA A 177 22.18 -7.58 12.92
C ALA A 177 23.56 -6.93 13.12
N ALA A 178 23.62 -5.65 13.51
CA ALA A 178 24.87 -4.97 13.85
C ALA A 178 25.42 -5.48 15.19
N LEU A 179 24.53 -5.66 16.18
CA LEU A 179 24.89 -6.18 17.51
C LEU A 179 25.31 -7.66 17.50
N THR A 180 24.74 -8.50 16.65
CA THR A 180 25.18 -9.91 16.55
C THR A 180 26.54 -10.05 15.88
N SER A 181 26.87 -9.20 14.91
CA SER A 181 28.15 -9.26 14.19
C SER A 181 29.37 -8.78 14.99
N GLN A 182 29.17 -7.96 16.04
CA GLN A 182 30.25 -7.56 16.94
C GLN A 182 30.54 -8.60 18.04
N ASN A 183 29.53 -9.35 18.49
CA ASN A 183 29.74 -10.41 19.49
C ASN A 183 30.39 -11.68 18.94
N SER A 184 30.34 -11.93 17.62
CA SER A 184 31.01 -13.09 17.02
C SER A 184 32.51 -12.88 16.75
N GLN A 185 32.99 -11.64 16.72
CA GLN A 185 34.41 -11.32 16.53
C GLN A 185 35.21 -11.24 17.85
N SER A 186 34.52 -11.04 18.99
CA SER A 186 35.17 -10.92 20.30
C SER A 186 35.47 -12.26 20.99
N ILE A 187 34.98 -13.40 20.45
CA ILE A 187 35.12 -14.72 21.10
C ILE A 187 36.29 -15.54 20.53
N THR A 188 36.92 -15.12 19.42
CA THR A 188 37.98 -15.91 18.76
C THR A 188 39.42 -15.60 19.17
N HIS A 189 39.66 -14.76 20.18
CA HIS A 189 41.01 -14.32 20.56
C HIS A 189 41.50 -14.72 21.98
N LEU A 190 40.80 -15.64 22.66
CA LEU A 190 41.21 -16.15 23.98
C LEU A 190 41.36 -17.67 23.98
N SER A 191 42.35 -18.19 23.25
CA SER A 191 42.96 -19.48 23.58
C SER A 191 44.34 -19.58 22.92
N ILE A 192 45.31 -20.13 23.66
CA ILE A 192 46.72 -20.40 23.31
C ILE A 192 47.69 -19.36 23.90
N VAL A 193 47.88 -19.45 25.21
CA VAL A 193 49.20 -19.33 25.86
C VAL A 193 49.25 -20.40 26.95
N SER A 194 49.94 -21.50 26.69
CA SER A 194 50.51 -22.45 27.66
C SER A 194 51.63 -23.19 26.96
#